data_AF-A0A7W1Q255-F1
#
_entry.id   AF-A0A7W1Q255-F1
#
_cell.length_a   1.000
_cell.length_b   1.000
_cell.length_c   1.000
_cell.angle_alpha   90.00
_cell.angle_beta   90.00
_cell.angle_gamma   90.00
#
_symmetry.space_group_name_H-M   'P 1'
#
loop_
_entity.id
_entity.type
_entity.pdbx_description
1 polymer ?
#
loop_
_entity_poly.entity_id
_entity_poly.type
_entity_poly.pdbx_seq_one_letter_code
_entity_poly.pdbx_strand_id
1 'polypeptide(L)'
;MTTARPAAVHTCVDCAALPERPLSAALGAGGFRPMHPRPIDDRSRAGAYGGPRSLRCTTHYRAHRAARRQSSSDARSRKRAGVDEGIRREVLAEQGGVCAGCKRGPGRVRMNLAADHDHELAAAHDHADDVACLLCFCGFLCSSCNRDIVGMLTGRVGRRNVRAVLAALVDYLDHPPAGRVRARIELKAS
;
A
#
# COMPACT_ATOMS: atom_id res chain seq x y z
N MET A 1 -46.65 18.05 17.56
CA MET A 1 -46.10 18.84 16.45
C MET A 1 -44.75 18.22 16.06
N THR A 2 -44.73 17.48 14.96
CA THR A 2 -43.54 16.75 14.48
C THR A 2 -42.70 17.71 13.65
N THR A 3 -41.57 18.18 14.19
CA THR A 3 -40.63 19.03 13.44
C THR A 3 -39.95 18.16 12.37
N ALA A 4 -40.32 18.36 11.10
CA ALA A 4 -39.64 17.73 9.99
C ALA A 4 -38.15 18.14 10.02
N ARG A 5 -37.24 17.16 10.03
CA ARG A 5 -35.80 17.43 9.85
C ARG A 5 -35.61 18.07 8.47
N PRO A 6 -34.86 19.19 8.37
CA PRO A 6 -34.57 19.79 7.08
C PRO A 6 -33.86 18.76 6.20
N ALA A 7 -34.30 18.64 4.94
CA ALA A 7 -33.62 17.82 3.96
C ALA A 7 -32.18 18.31 3.82
N ALA A 8 -31.21 17.42 4.04
CA ALA A 8 -29.81 17.78 3.90
C ALA A 8 -29.55 18.21 2.45
N VAL A 9 -29.27 19.51 2.24
CA VAL A 9 -28.89 20.04 0.95
C VAL A 9 -27.54 19.41 0.58
N HIS A 10 -27.58 18.49 -0.38
CA HIS A 10 -26.39 17.77 -0.82
C HIS A 10 -25.55 18.70 -1.71
N THR A 11 -24.41 19.17 -1.20
CA THR A 11 -23.45 20.06 -1.89
C THR A 11 -22.65 19.37 -3.01
N CYS A 12 -22.93 18.12 -3.33
CA CYS A 12 -22.25 17.39 -4.39
C CYS A 12 -22.94 17.63 -5.73
N VAL A 13 -22.24 18.24 -6.69
CA VAL A 13 -22.73 18.56 -8.05
C VAL A 13 -23.36 17.33 -8.73
N ASP A 14 -22.75 16.15 -8.58
CA ASP A 14 -23.29 14.89 -9.14
C ASP A 14 -24.59 14.44 -8.47
N CYS A 15 -24.78 14.75 -7.18
CA CYS A 15 -26.03 14.43 -6.46
C CYS A 15 -27.12 15.49 -6.69
N ALA A 16 -26.74 16.73 -7.01
CA ALA A 16 -27.65 17.80 -7.38
C ALA A 16 -28.21 17.62 -8.80
N ALA A 17 -27.49 16.93 -9.68
CA ALA A 17 -27.94 16.58 -11.03
C ALA A 17 -28.93 15.39 -11.08
N LEU A 18 -29.20 14.73 -9.94
CA LEU A 18 -30.18 13.64 -9.85
C LEU A 18 -31.57 14.19 -9.48
N PRO A 19 -32.66 13.77 -10.15
CA PRO A 19 -33.99 14.28 -9.88
C PRO A 19 -34.48 13.96 -8.45
N GLU A 20 -35.30 14.85 -7.87
CA GLU A 20 -35.59 14.86 -6.44
C GLU A 20 -36.68 13.86 -5.96
N ARG A 21 -37.61 13.32 -6.78
CA ARG A 21 -38.61 12.28 -6.38
C ARG A 21 -39.46 11.68 -7.54
N PRO A 22 -40.19 10.55 -7.37
CA PRO A 22 -40.61 9.65 -8.44
C PRO A 22 -41.96 10.02 -9.07
N LEU A 23 -42.09 9.85 -10.40
CA LEU A 23 -43.39 9.60 -11.00
C LEU A 23 -43.69 8.11 -10.88
N SER A 24 -44.86 7.80 -10.32
CA SER A 24 -45.53 6.53 -10.50
C SER A 24 -45.49 6.10 -11.98
N ALA A 25 -44.91 4.93 -12.21
CA ALA A 25 -45.15 3.98 -13.31
C ALA A 25 -45.08 4.40 -14.80
N ALA A 26 -44.89 5.66 -15.19
CA ALA A 26 -45.26 6.04 -16.56
C ALA A 26 -44.16 6.15 -17.63
N LEU A 27 -42.88 6.38 -17.36
CA LEU A 27 -41.93 6.74 -18.45
C LEU A 27 -40.51 6.19 -18.26
N GLY A 28 -39.88 5.89 -19.40
CA GLY A 28 -38.74 5.00 -19.55
C GLY A 28 -37.36 5.54 -19.14
N ALA A 29 -36.39 4.63 -19.25
CA ALA A 29 -34.93 4.76 -19.14
C ALA A 29 -34.36 6.10 -18.64
N GLY A 30 -34.30 6.26 -17.32
CA GLY A 30 -33.53 7.32 -16.65
C GLY A 30 -33.14 6.90 -15.24
N GLY A 31 -31.93 7.26 -14.79
CA GLY A 31 -31.38 6.79 -13.51
C GLY A 31 -32.08 7.30 -12.24
N PHE A 32 -31.96 6.53 -11.16
CA PHE A 32 -32.70 6.60 -9.88
C PHE A 32 -31.79 7.08 -8.73
N ARG A 33 -32.41 7.51 -7.62
CA ARG A 33 -31.77 7.77 -6.33
C ARG A 33 -32.59 7.11 -5.22
N PRO A 34 -32.09 6.10 -4.48
CA PRO A 34 -32.89 5.43 -3.44
C PRO A 34 -33.03 6.26 -2.16
N MET A 35 -34.27 6.39 -1.66
CA MET A 35 -34.58 7.05 -0.38
C MET A 35 -34.38 6.14 0.85
N HIS A 36 -34.26 4.82 0.66
CA HIS A 36 -33.97 3.86 1.74
C HIS A 36 -32.97 2.78 1.27
N PRO A 37 -31.91 2.46 2.05
CA PRO A 37 -31.05 1.32 1.80
C PRO A 37 -31.86 0.02 1.88
N ARG A 38 -31.90 -0.76 0.78
CA ARG A 38 -32.38 -2.14 0.85
C ARG A 38 -31.43 -2.96 1.73
N PRO A 39 -31.93 -4.01 2.42
CA PRO A 39 -31.07 -5.03 3.00
C PRO A 39 -30.19 -5.61 1.89
N ILE A 40 -28.91 -5.80 2.18
CA ILE A 40 -27.97 -6.43 1.24
C ILE A 40 -28.35 -7.91 1.17
N ASP A 41 -29.21 -8.29 0.22
CA ASP A 41 -29.28 -9.68 -0.19
C ASP A 41 -28.05 -10.03 -1.04
N ASP A 42 -27.64 -11.27 -0.94
CA ASP A 42 -26.53 -11.93 -1.61
C ASP A 42 -26.53 -11.79 -3.15
N ARG A 43 -27.68 -11.44 -3.76
CA ARG A 43 -27.81 -11.18 -5.21
C ARG A 43 -27.42 -9.75 -5.62
N SER A 44 -27.18 -8.85 -4.68
CA SER A 44 -26.88 -7.43 -4.96
C SER A 44 -25.41 -7.10 -5.30
N ARG A 45 -24.52 -8.10 -5.45
CA ARG A 45 -23.14 -7.89 -5.95
C ARG A 45 -23.05 -7.35 -7.39
N ALA A 46 -24.15 -7.39 -8.15
CA ALA A 46 -24.16 -7.02 -9.57
C ALA A 46 -24.51 -5.54 -9.86
N GLY A 47 -24.69 -4.67 -8.85
CA GLY A 47 -25.02 -3.26 -9.07
C GLY A 47 -23.78 -2.38 -9.27
N ALA A 48 -23.47 -2.04 -10.53
CA ALA A 48 -22.38 -1.11 -10.87
C ALA A 48 -22.50 0.23 -10.10
N TYR A 49 -21.37 0.67 -9.55
CA TYR A 49 -21.23 1.93 -8.83
C TYR A 49 -21.67 3.12 -9.70
N GLY A 50 -22.45 4.05 -9.14
CA GLY A 50 -22.99 5.19 -9.91
C GLY A 50 -24.27 4.88 -10.69
N GLY A 51 -24.79 3.65 -10.56
CA GLY A 51 -26.06 3.29 -11.15
C GLY A 51 -27.28 3.78 -10.34
N PRO A 52 -28.47 3.70 -10.97
CA PRO A 52 -29.75 4.14 -10.42
C PRO A 52 -30.01 3.60 -9.00
N ARG A 53 -29.60 2.36 -8.75
CA ARG A 53 -29.89 1.62 -7.52
C ARG A 53 -28.79 1.73 -6.46
N SER A 54 -27.75 2.51 -6.71
CA SER A 54 -26.64 2.67 -5.76
C SER A 54 -26.98 3.72 -4.70
N LEU A 55 -26.72 3.41 -3.44
CA LEU A 55 -26.97 4.33 -2.30
C LEU A 55 -26.04 5.55 -2.28
N ARG A 56 -25.00 5.55 -3.12
CA ARG A 56 -23.99 6.59 -3.20
C ARG A 56 -23.65 6.82 -4.66
N CYS A 57 -23.58 8.08 -5.07
CA CYS A 57 -22.98 8.42 -6.36
C CYS A 57 -21.53 7.93 -6.43
N THR A 58 -20.99 7.82 -7.64
CA THR A 58 -19.60 7.44 -7.93
C THR A 58 -18.59 8.24 -7.11
N THR A 59 -18.79 9.56 -6.97
CA THR A 59 -17.90 10.46 -6.22
C THR A 59 -17.90 10.15 -4.73
N HIS A 60 -19.06 10.02 -4.09
CA HIS A 60 -19.16 9.64 -2.68
C HIS A 60 -18.68 8.20 -2.41
N TYR A 61 -18.92 7.28 -3.35
CA TYR A 61 -18.36 5.93 -3.26
C TYR A 61 -16.84 5.95 -3.29
N ARG A 62 -16.22 6.72 -4.21
CA ARG A 62 -14.76 6.89 -4.29
C ARG A 62 -14.20 7.54 -3.03
N ALA A 63 -14.81 8.62 -2.54
CA ALA A 63 -14.41 9.31 -1.31
C ALA A 63 -14.49 8.38 -0.09
N HIS A 64 -15.59 7.65 0.08
CA HIS A 64 -15.74 6.68 1.17
C HIS A 64 -14.75 5.52 1.05
N ARG A 65 -14.47 5.02 -0.17
CA ARG A 65 -13.46 3.99 -0.38
C ARG A 65 -12.07 4.50 -0.05
N ALA A 66 -11.74 5.74 -0.40
CA ALA A 66 -10.49 6.39 -0.02
C ALA A 66 -10.37 6.54 1.50
N ALA A 67 -11.42 7.04 2.16
CA ALA A 67 -11.47 7.16 3.63
C ALA A 67 -11.33 5.80 4.33
N ARG A 68 -12.01 4.75 3.86
CA ARG A 68 -11.85 3.39 4.37
C ARG A 68 -10.45 2.84 4.15
N ARG A 69 -9.86 3.07 2.97
CA ARG A 69 -8.47 2.67 2.69
C ARG A 69 -7.51 3.37 3.65
N GLN A 70 -7.70 4.66 3.89
CA GLN A 70 -6.92 5.44 4.85
C GLN A 70 -7.11 4.90 6.26
N SER A 71 -8.33 4.76 6.75
CA SER A 71 -8.60 4.26 8.11
C SER A 71 -8.08 2.84 8.33
N SER A 72 -8.21 1.95 7.33
CA SER A 72 -7.63 0.61 7.38
C SER A 72 -6.11 0.61 7.24
N SER A 73 -5.53 1.62 6.58
CA SER A 73 -4.08 1.83 6.58
C SER A 73 -3.63 2.27 7.97
N ASP A 74 -4.24 3.30 8.54
CA ASP A 74 -3.92 3.84 9.87
C ASP A 74 -4.13 2.80 10.97
N ALA A 75 -5.22 2.02 10.92
CA ALA A 75 -5.45 0.92 11.87
C ALA A 75 -4.41 -0.19 11.73
N ARG A 76 -3.98 -0.54 10.51
CA ARG A 76 -2.90 -1.52 10.30
C ARG A 76 -1.56 -0.97 10.76
N SER A 77 -1.26 0.30 10.50
CA SER A 77 -0.06 0.97 10.99
C SER A 77 -0.04 0.98 12.51
N ARG A 78 -1.14 1.39 13.18
CA ARG A 78 -1.27 1.36 14.65
C ARG A 78 -1.15 -0.04 15.23
N LYS A 79 -1.70 -1.06 14.56
CA LYS A 79 -1.60 -2.47 15.01
C LYS A 79 -0.21 -3.07 14.78
N ARG A 80 0.55 -2.59 13.80
CA ARG A 80 1.91 -3.07 13.44
C ARG A 80 3.05 -2.26 14.05
N ALA A 81 2.75 -1.11 14.63
CA ALA A 81 3.73 -0.19 15.17
C ALA A 81 4.02 -0.53 16.63
N GLY A 82 5.09 -1.30 16.87
CA GLY A 82 5.84 -1.20 18.12
C GLY A 82 6.83 -0.02 18.10
N VAL A 83 6.76 0.86 17.09
CA VAL A 83 7.58 2.05 16.92
C VAL A 83 6.68 3.26 16.72
N ASP A 84 6.84 4.26 17.58
CA ASP A 84 6.09 5.52 17.53
C ASP A 84 6.24 6.25 16.18
N GLU A 85 5.20 6.98 15.77
CA GLU A 85 5.20 7.73 14.51
C GLU A 85 6.22 8.87 14.50
N GLY A 86 6.54 9.46 15.67
CA GLY A 86 7.63 10.43 15.82
C GLY A 86 8.98 9.82 15.45
N ILE A 87 9.32 8.66 16.02
CA ILE A 87 10.56 7.94 15.70
C ILE A 87 10.61 7.54 14.22
N ARG A 88 9.50 7.06 13.66
CA ARG A 88 9.40 6.74 12.23
C ARG A 88 9.74 7.96 11.37
N ARG A 89 9.26 9.15 11.75
CA ARG A 89 9.56 10.39 11.03
C ARG A 89 11.01 10.80 11.15
N GLU A 90 11.60 10.69 12.34
CA GLU A 90 13.00 10.99 12.59
C GLU A 90 13.92 10.07 11.77
N VAL A 91 13.70 8.75 11.81
CA VAL A 91 14.48 7.79 11.01
C VAL A 91 14.33 8.05 9.52
N LEU A 92 13.13 8.39 9.05
CA LEU A 92 12.92 8.74 7.65
C LEU A 92 13.63 10.06 7.27
N ALA A 93 13.69 11.03 8.16
CA ALA A 93 14.42 12.28 7.97
C ALA A 93 15.94 12.04 7.91
N GLU A 94 16.49 11.22 8.81
CA GLU A 94 17.89 10.78 8.79
C GLU A 94 18.24 10.05 7.48
N GLN A 95 17.29 9.30 6.91
CA GLN A 95 17.44 8.68 5.59
C GLN A 95 17.32 9.64 4.40
N GLY A 96 17.04 10.93 4.63
CA GLY A 96 16.81 11.92 3.58
C GLY A 96 15.47 11.77 2.85
N GLY A 97 14.48 11.12 3.47
CA GLY A 97 13.16 10.91 2.86
C GLY A 97 13.12 9.91 1.71
N VAL A 98 14.18 9.11 1.53
CA VAL A 98 14.31 8.13 0.44
C VAL A 98 14.51 6.71 0.94
N CYS A 99 14.37 5.73 0.05
CA CYS A 99 14.70 4.33 0.35
C CYS A 99 16.17 4.20 0.77
N ALA A 100 16.45 3.59 1.91
CA ALA A 100 17.83 3.43 2.40
C ALA A 100 18.72 2.59 1.45
N GLY A 101 18.13 1.59 0.77
CA GLY A 101 18.85 0.68 -0.13
C GLY A 101 19.16 1.30 -1.50
N CYS A 102 18.13 1.69 -2.26
CA CYS A 102 18.31 2.19 -3.63
C CYS A 102 18.35 3.71 -3.77
N LYS A 103 18.22 4.46 -2.65
CA LYS A 103 18.21 5.93 -2.59
C LYS A 103 17.16 6.63 -3.45
N ARG A 104 16.21 5.88 -4.01
CA ARG A 104 15.10 6.42 -4.78
C ARG A 104 14.07 7.01 -3.83
N GLY A 105 13.75 8.29 -4.04
CA GLY A 105 12.68 8.97 -3.34
C GLY A 105 11.29 8.59 -3.86
N PRO A 106 10.22 8.94 -3.13
CA PRO A 106 8.86 8.83 -3.60
C PRO A 106 8.63 9.82 -4.74
N GLY A 107 8.90 9.42 -5.98
CA GLY A 107 8.62 10.24 -7.16
C GLY A 107 7.11 10.48 -7.39
N ARG A 108 6.72 10.89 -8.61
CA ARG A 108 5.31 11.17 -8.99
C ARG A 108 4.35 10.00 -8.73
N VAL A 109 4.87 8.77 -8.74
CA VAL A 109 4.15 7.57 -8.30
C VAL A 109 4.52 7.35 -6.84
N ARG A 110 3.56 7.54 -5.92
CA ARG A 110 3.74 7.43 -4.46
C ARG A 110 4.45 6.13 -4.10
N MET A 111 5.75 6.19 -3.91
CA MET A 111 6.54 5.02 -3.53
C MET A 111 6.35 4.86 -2.04
N ASN A 112 5.49 3.91 -1.64
CA ASN A 112 5.27 3.62 -0.24
C ASN A 112 6.52 2.94 0.31
N LEU A 113 7.23 3.64 1.18
CA LEU A 113 8.31 3.05 1.96
C LEU A 113 7.70 2.18 3.07
N ALA A 114 8.21 0.97 3.18
CA ALA A 114 7.86 0.02 4.21
C ALA A 114 8.93 0.04 5.30
N ALA A 115 8.49 -0.14 6.55
CA ALA A 115 9.39 -0.39 7.67
C ALA A 115 10.08 -1.74 7.45
N ASP A 116 11.41 -1.74 7.51
CA ASP A 116 12.27 -2.92 7.57
C ASP A 116 12.59 -3.21 9.04
N HIS A 117 12.54 -4.46 9.43
CA HIS A 117 12.99 -4.92 10.74
C HIS A 117 13.68 -6.27 10.63
N ASP A 118 14.56 -6.54 11.58
CA ASP A 118 15.28 -7.80 11.65
C ASP A 118 14.40 -8.87 12.30
N HIS A 119 13.96 -9.85 11.50
CA HIS A 119 13.09 -10.93 11.97
C HIS A 119 13.82 -11.92 12.89
N GLU A 120 15.14 -12.08 12.76
CA GLU A 120 15.92 -12.94 13.66
C GLU A 120 16.06 -12.30 15.03
N LEU A 121 16.28 -10.98 15.07
CA LEU A 121 16.31 -10.22 16.33
C LEU A 121 14.90 -10.08 16.93
N ALA A 122 13.87 -9.88 16.10
CA ALA A 122 12.47 -9.84 16.54
C ALA A 122 12.04 -11.12 17.27
N ALA A 123 12.52 -12.29 16.84
CA ALA A 123 12.22 -13.56 17.49
C ALA A 123 12.72 -13.64 18.95
N ALA A 124 13.64 -12.78 19.35
CA ALA A 124 14.12 -12.66 20.73
C ALA A 124 13.35 -11.61 21.56
N HIS A 125 12.38 -10.93 20.98
CA HIS A 125 11.61 -9.86 21.61
C HIS A 125 10.15 -10.26 21.87
N ASP A 126 9.50 -9.61 22.82
CA ASP A 126 8.09 -9.88 23.19
C ASP A 126 7.11 -9.10 22.29
N HIS A 127 7.09 -9.45 21.00
CA HIS A 127 6.08 -8.96 20.05
C HIS A 127 5.91 -9.94 18.89
N ALA A 128 4.81 -9.83 18.13
CA ALA A 128 4.58 -10.68 16.97
C ALA A 128 5.64 -10.48 15.88
N ASP A 129 5.91 -11.51 15.08
CA ASP A 129 6.93 -11.52 14.02
C ASP A 129 6.73 -10.41 12.96
N ASP A 130 5.47 -10.02 12.70
CA ASP A 130 5.11 -8.97 11.72
C ASP A 130 5.06 -7.57 12.32
N VAL A 131 5.46 -7.43 13.58
CA VAL A 131 5.57 -6.18 14.35
C VAL A 131 7.04 -5.85 14.57
N ALA A 132 7.40 -4.59 14.39
CA ALA A 132 8.73 -4.09 14.73
C ALA A 132 8.68 -3.32 16.05
N CYS A 133 9.71 -3.46 16.90
CA CYS A 133 10.01 -2.57 18.01
C CYS A 133 11.27 -1.74 17.75
N LEU A 134 11.59 -0.79 18.63
CA LEU A 134 12.77 0.07 18.48
C LEU A 134 14.11 -0.69 18.42
N LEU A 135 14.16 -1.91 18.94
CA LEU A 135 15.38 -2.72 18.96
C LEU A 135 15.61 -3.51 17.66
N CYS A 136 14.54 -3.93 16.98
CA CYS A 136 14.64 -4.70 15.73
C CYS A 136 14.34 -3.87 14.48
N PHE A 137 13.77 -2.67 14.62
CA PHE A 137 13.51 -1.75 13.52
C PHE A 137 14.83 -1.27 12.90
N CYS A 138 14.96 -1.41 11.58
CA CYS A 138 16.18 -1.08 10.85
C CYS A 138 16.06 0.22 10.04
N GLY A 139 14.86 0.55 9.56
CA GLY A 139 14.62 1.75 8.77
C GLY A 139 13.56 1.56 7.69
N PHE A 140 13.60 2.40 6.65
CA PHE A 140 12.63 2.43 5.57
C PHE A 140 13.22 2.00 4.23
N LEU A 141 12.58 1.01 3.61
CA LEU A 141 12.93 0.47 2.30
C LEU A 141 11.69 0.47 1.40
N CYS A 142 11.89 0.63 0.10
CA CYS A 142 10.81 0.41 -0.84
C CYS A 142 10.47 -1.07 -1.00
N SER A 143 9.33 -1.40 -1.58
CA SER A 143 8.89 -2.80 -1.71
C SER A 143 9.91 -3.69 -2.43
N SER A 144 10.59 -3.19 -3.46
CA SER A 144 11.60 -3.95 -4.19
C SER A 144 12.85 -4.20 -3.34
N CYS A 145 13.34 -3.20 -2.61
CA CYS A 145 14.49 -3.40 -1.73
C CYS A 145 14.13 -4.24 -0.51
N ASN A 146 12.99 -3.97 0.14
CA ASN A 146 12.55 -4.66 1.34
C ASN A 146 12.24 -6.13 1.04
N ARG A 147 11.22 -6.40 0.23
CA ARG A 147 10.76 -7.77 0.01
C ARG A 147 11.62 -8.52 -0.99
N ASP A 148 11.90 -7.89 -2.13
CA ASP A 148 12.43 -8.62 -3.29
C ASP A 148 13.97 -8.75 -3.24
N ILE A 149 14.66 -7.95 -2.42
CA ILE A 149 16.11 -8.08 -2.21
C ILE A 149 16.38 -8.58 -0.79
N VAL A 150 16.13 -7.75 0.21
CA VAL A 150 16.53 -8.03 1.60
C VAL A 150 15.78 -9.23 2.17
N GLY A 151 14.45 -9.25 2.04
CA GLY A 151 13.58 -10.32 2.53
C GLY A 151 13.84 -11.64 1.81
N MET A 152 13.95 -11.61 0.47
CA MET A 152 14.30 -12.80 -0.32
C MET A 152 15.65 -13.39 0.09
N LEU A 153 16.70 -12.56 0.18
CA LEU A 153 18.04 -13.04 0.57
C LEU A 153 18.03 -13.55 2.01
N THR A 154 17.39 -12.84 2.93
CA THR A 154 17.25 -13.26 4.34
C THR A 154 16.57 -14.62 4.42
N GLY A 155 15.47 -14.85 3.69
CA GLY A 155 14.77 -16.15 3.68
C GLY A 155 15.56 -17.30 3.04
N ARG A 156 16.56 -17.01 2.18
CA ARG A 156 17.38 -18.03 1.52
C ARG A 156 18.66 -18.38 2.28
N VAL A 157 19.33 -17.39 2.84
CA VAL A 157 20.67 -17.54 3.43
C VAL A 157 20.75 -17.14 4.90
N GLY A 158 19.67 -16.61 5.49
CA GLY A 158 19.69 -16.00 6.82
C GLY A 158 20.26 -14.58 6.81
N ARG A 159 19.80 -13.72 7.72
CA ARG A 159 20.13 -12.28 7.79
C ARG A 159 21.63 -12.06 7.89
N ARG A 160 22.31 -12.87 8.70
CA ARG A 160 23.77 -12.80 8.94
C ARG A 160 24.62 -13.00 7.68
N ASN A 161 24.11 -13.75 6.69
CA ASN A 161 24.84 -14.07 5.46
C ASN A 161 24.49 -13.17 4.27
N VAL A 162 23.43 -12.36 4.36
CA VAL A 162 23.00 -11.46 3.27
C VAL A 162 24.13 -10.55 2.81
N ARG A 163 24.92 -10.01 3.75
CA ARG A 163 26.07 -9.14 3.42
C ARG A 163 27.11 -9.87 2.57
N ALA A 164 27.44 -11.11 2.91
CA ALA A 164 28.42 -11.91 2.17
C ALA A 164 27.94 -12.19 0.74
N VAL A 165 26.64 -12.51 0.57
CA VAL A 165 26.04 -12.71 -0.75
C VAL A 165 26.06 -11.42 -1.58
N LEU A 166 25.70 -10.28 -0.99
CA LEU A 166 25.75 -9.00 -1.70
C LEU A 166 27.17 -8.63 -2.13
N ALA A 167 28.18 -8.86 -1.28
CA ALA A 167 29.58 -8.65 -1.64
C ALA A 167 30.04 -9.57 -2.79
N ALA A 168 29.64 -10.84 -2.77
CA ALA A 168 29.94 -11.78 -3.84
C ALA A 168 29.26 -11.40 -5.17
N LEU A 169 28.06 -10.81 -5.11
CA LEU A 169 27.37 -10.31 -6.32
C LEU A 169 28.05 -9.07 -6.89
N VAL A 170 28.59 -8.17 -6.05
CA VAL A 170 29.42 -7.05 -6.51
C VAL A 170 30.67 -7.60 -7.22
N ASP A 171 31.39 -8.53 -6.59
CA ASP A 171 32.57 -9.18 -7.19
C ASP A 171 32.23 -9.87 -8.52
N TYR A 172 31.09 -10.56 -8.61
CA TYR A 172 30.65 -11.17 -9.86
C TYR A 172 30.42 -10.15 -10.99
N LEU A 173 29.87 -8.97 -10.68
CA LEU A 173 29.62 -7.92 -11.65
C LEU A 173 30.93 -7.27 -12.13
N ASP A 174 31.86 -7.02 -11.21
CA ASP A 174 33.16 -6.40 -11.51
C ASP A 174 34.12 -7.39 -12.18
N HIS A 175 34.02 -8.68 -11.82
CA HIS A 175 34.91 -9.75 -12.25
C HIS A 175 34.11 -10.96 -12.78
N PRO A 176 33.36 -10.81 -13.88
CA PRO A 176 32.53 -11.90 -14.38
C PRO A 176 33.40 -13.06 -14.86
N PRO A 177 33.08 -14.33 -14.51
CA PRO A 177 33.85 -15.50 -14.90
C PRO A 177 33.95 -15.66 -16.42
N ALA A 178 32.94 -15.21 -17.17
CA ALA A 178 32.95 -15.21 -18.62
C ALA A 178 34.09 -14.36 -19.19
N GLY A 179 34.42 -13.23 -18.57
CA GLY A 179 35.55 -12.38 -18.95
C GLY A 179 36.88 -13.12 -18.81
N ARG A 180 37.07 -13.87 -17.72
CA ARG A 180 38.27 -14.70 -17.49
C ARG A 180 38.38 -15.86 -18.48
N VAL A 181 37.26 -16.49 -18.82
CA VAL A 181 37.23 -17.56 -19.83
C VAL A 181 37.64 -17.01 -21.19
N ARG A 182 37.06 -15.88 -21.62
CA ARG A 182 37.38 -15.24 -22.90
C ARG A 182 38.87 -14.91 -23.00
N ALA A 183 39.44 -14.25 -21.99
CA ALA A 183 40.86 -13.91 -21.96
C ALA A 183 41.78 -15.14 -22.11
N ARG A 184 41.44 -16.27 -21.48
CA ARG A 184 42.21 -17.53 -21.64
C ARG A 184 42.11 -18.14 -23.03
N ILE A 185 40.98 -17.98 -23.72
CA ILE A 185 40.80 -18.46 -25.10
C ILE A 185 41.64 -17.61 -26.05
N GLU A 186 41.61 -16.28 -25.89
CA GLU A 186 42.38 -15.32 -26.69
C GLU A 186 43.90 -15.56 -26.56
N LEU A 187 44.40 -15.78 -25.34
CA LEU A 187 45.81 -16.11 -25.08
C LEU A 187 46.26 -17.44 -25.73
N LYS A 188 45.37 -18.42 -25.86
CA LYS A 188 45.68 -19.70 -26.52
C LYS A 188 45.66 -19.61 -28.05
N ALA A 189 45.02 -18.58 -28.59
CA ALA A 189 44.93 -18.32 -30.01
C ALA A 189 46.08 -17.43 -30.54
N SER A 190 46.90 -16.89 -29.64
CA SER A 190 48.08 -16.04 -29.92
C SER A 190 49.36 -16.88 -29.89
#